data_AF-A0A2G2K0E5-F1
#
_entry.id   AF-A0A2G2K0E5-F1
#
_cell.length_a   1.000
_cell.length_b   1.000
_cell.length_c   1.000
_cell.angle_alpha   90.00
_cell.angle_beta   90.00
_cell.angle_gamma   90.00
#
_symmetry.space_group_name_H-M   'P 1'
#
loop_
_entity.id
_entity.type
_entity.pdbx_description
1 polymer ?
#
loop_
_entity_poly.entity_id
_entity_poly.type
_entity_poly.pdbx_seq_one_letter_code
_entity_poly.pdbx_strand_id
1 'polypeptide(L)'
;MTDESEWLHVQRVMDRLQVDTVVIASAENPDERVYVNGELVYTGPDSAESRAYWTNKPFIHCNTNGEDEWECSSRDGTYLEYDLIQEDVI
;
A
#
# COMPACT_ATOMS: atom_id res chain seq x y z
N MET A 1 -9.01 3.56 -19.65
CA MET A 1 -8.26 3.81 -18.42
C MET A 1 -8.80 2.77 -17.46
N THR A 2 -8.00 1.74 -17.19
CA THR A 2 -8.43 0.65 -16.31
C THR A 2 -8.31 1.15 -14.89
N ASP A 3 -9.43 1.38 -14.22
CA ASP A 3 -9.50 1.51 -12.77
C ASP A 3 -8.70 0.34 -12.16
N GLU A 4 -7.54 0.61 -11.58
CA GLU A 4 -6.79 -0.43 -10.88
C GLU A 4 -7.50 -0.68 -9.56
N SER A 5 -8.09 -1.87 -9.39
CA SER A 5 -8.64 -2.25 -8.10
C SER A 5 -7.51 -2.22 -7.05
N GLU A 6 -7.73 -1.60 -5.89
CA GLU A 6 -6.79 -1.55 -4.75
C GLU A 6 -6.09 -2.90 -4.48
N TRP A 7 -6.84 -4.01 -4.61
CA TRP A 7 -6.27 -5.36 -4.49
C TRP A 7 -5.16 -5.66 -5.52
N LEU A 8 -5.36 -5.29 -6.79
CA LEU A 8 -4.37 -5.47 -7.85
C LEU A 8 -3.13 -4.62 -7.58
N HIS A 9 -3.32 -3.37 -7.12
CA HIS A 9 -2.24 -2.49 -6.69
C HIS A 9 -1.40 -3.15 -5.59
N VAL A 10 -2.05 -3.64 -4.54
CA VAL A 10 -1.40 -4.32 -3.41
C VAL A 10 -0.59 -5.52 -3.88
N GLN A 11 -1.15 -6.37 -4.75
CA GLN A 11 -0.44 -7.52 -5.30
C GLN A 11 0.83 -7.10 -6.04
N ARG A 12 0.77 -6.03 -6.86
CA ARG A 12 1.92 -5.50 -7.60
C ARG A 12 3.01 -4.97 -6.69
N VAL A 13 2.64 -4.18 -5.68
CA VAL A 13 3.57 -3.64 -4.69
C VAL A 13 4.30 -4.77 -3.95
N MET A 14 3.56 -5.78 -3.50
CA MET A 14 4.13 -6.94 -2.81
C MET A 14 5.11 -7.73 -3.69
N ASP A 15 4.74 -8.01 -4.94
CA ASP A 15 5.57 -8.76 -5.88
C ASP A 15 6.84 -7.98 -6.29
N ARG A 16 6.70 -6.70 -6.65
CA ARG A 16 7.83 -5.87 -7.12
C ARG A 16 8.83 -5.54 -6.02
N LEU A 17 8.33 -5.21 -4.82
CA LEU A 17 9.17 -4.75 -3.72
C LEU A 17 9.53 -5.87 -2.74
N GLN A 18 9.05 -7.09 -3.01
CA GLN A 18 9.32 -8.29 -2.22
C GLN A 18 8.95 -8.10 -0.74
N VAL A 19 7.79 -7.50 -0.48
CA VAL A 19 7.24 -7.30 0.86
C VAL A 19 5.98 -8.14 1.08
N ASP A 20 5.76 -8.61 2.30
CA ASP A 20 4.53 -9.32 2.67
C ASP A 20 3.42 -8.38 3.15
N THR A 21 3.73 -7.10 3.41
CA THR A 21 2.81 -6.17 4.07
C THR A 21 2.73 -4.84 3.35
N VAL A 22 1.50 -4.39 3.08
CA VAL A 22 1.18 -3.09 2.48
C VAL A 22 0.12 -2.40 3.34
N VAL A 23 0.37 -1.13 3.65
CA VAL A 23 -0.59 -0.26 4.33
C VAL A 23 -1.12 0.71 3.30
N ILE A 24 -2.45 0.81 3.18
CA ILE A 24 -3.12 1.75 2.29
C ILE A 24 -3.80 2.82 3.13
N ALA A 25 -3.46 4.09 2.89
CA ALA A 25 -4.17 5.24 3.40
C ALA A 25 -4.79 6.04 2.24
N SER A 26 -5.86 6.79 2.52
CA SER A 26 -6.49 7.66 1.53
C SER A 26 -6.76 9.02 2.13
N ALA A 27 -6.62 10.08 1.33
CA ALA A 27 -7.00 11.43 1.75
C ALA A 27 -8.51 11.56 2.04
N GLU A 28 -9.33 10.75 1.36
CA GLU A 28 -10.79 10.78 1.47
C GLU A 28 -11.32 9.88 2.60
N ASN A 29 -10.53 8.89 3.03
CA ASN A 29 -10.90 7.96 4.09
C ASN A 29 -9.88 7.99 5.24
N PRO A 30 -10.27 8.43 6.45
CA PRO A 30 -9.37 8.48 7.60
C PRO A 30 -8.93 7.09 8.08
N ASP A 31 -9.59 6.02 7.64
CA ASP A 31 -9.21 4.65 7.96
C ASP A 31 -8.14 4.15 6.98
N GLU A 32 -7.11 3.52 7.53
CA GLU A 32 -6.13 2.73 6.80
C GLU A 32 -6.61 1.30 6.61
N ARG A 33 -6.09 0.67 5.56
CA ARG A 33 -6.31 -0.75 5.23
C ARG A 33 -4.96 -1.44 5.23
N VAL A 34 -4.81 -2.48 6.05
CA VAL A 34 -3.56 -3.24 6.14
C VAL A 34 -3.74 -4.58 5.45
N TYR A 35 -2.89 -4.84 4.47
CA TYR A 35 -2.81 -6.09 3.74
C TYR A 35 -1.58 -6.86 4.19
N VAL A 36 -1.76 -8.14 4.52
CA VAL A 36 -0.67 -9.07 4.85
C VAL A 36 -0.82 -10.31 3.97
N ASN A 37 0.24 -10.69 3.26
CA ASN A 37 0.23 -11.77 2.25
C ASN A 37 -0.90 -11.61 1.20
N GLY A 38 -1.23 -10.37 0.84
CA GLY A 38 -2.29 -10.06 -0.11
C GLY A 38 -3.72 -10.09 0.45
N GLU A 39 -3.89 -10.41 1.72
CA GLU A 39 -5.19 -10.47 2.39
C GLU A 39 -5.41 -9.23 3.26
N LEU A 40 -6.61 -8.64 3.22
CA LEU A 40 -6.99 -7.54 4.10
C LEU A 40 -7.17 -8.06 5.53
N VAL A 41 -6.30 -7.64 6.45
CA VAL A 41 -6.31 -8.11 7.85
C VAL A 41 -6.80 -7.05 8.84
N TYR A 42 -6.80 -5.78 8.44
CA TYR A 42 -7.25 -4.66 9.29
C TYR A 42 -7.82 -3.53 8.45
N THR A 43 -8.91 -2.92 8.93
CA THR A 43 -9.45 -1.66 8.45
C THR A 43 -9.84 -0.81 9.65
N GLY A 44 -9.34 0.41 9.74
CA GLY A 44 -9.62 1.32 10.84
C GLY A 44 -8.60 2.45 10.93
N PRO A 45 -8.65 3.29 11.96
CA PRO A 45 -7.72 4.41 12.11
C PRO A 45 -6.29 3.92 12.40
N ASP A 46 -5.30 4.77 12.09
CA ASP A 46 -3.92 4.57 12.56
C ASP A 46 -3.89 4.47 14.09
N SER A 47 -3.64 3.26 14.57
CA SER A 47 -3.78 2.87 15.96
C SER A 47 -2.70 1.87 16.35
N ALA A 48 -2.53 1.66 17.67
CA ALA A 48 -1.61 0.65 18.17
C ALA A 48 -1.95 -0.77 17.68
N GLU A 49 -3.23 -1.04 17.45
CA GLU A 49 -3.72 -2.32 16.91
C GLU A 49 -3.26 -2.49 15.46
N SER A 50 -3.50 -1.49 14.59
CA SER A 50 -3.01 -1.53 13.22
C SER A 50 -1.49 -1.71 13.15
N ARG A 51 -0.75 -0.89 13.91
CA ARG A 51 0.71 -0.92 13.97
C ARG A 51 1.27 -2.29 14.36
N ALA A 52 0.52 -3.09 15.12
CA ALA A 52 0.93 -4.44 15.48
C ALA A 52 1.09 -5.37 14.26
N TYR A 53 0.37 -5.10 13.15
CA TYR A 53 0.44 -5.89 11.93
C TYR A 53 1.68 -5.60 11.07
N TRP A 54 2.22 -4.37 11.12
CA TRP A 54 3.23 -3.92 10.15
C TRP A 54 4.52 -3.31 10.75
N THR A 55 4.52 -2.77 11.98
CA THR A 55 5.68 -2.03 12.53
C THR A 55 6.94 -2.88 12.73
N ASN A 56 6.80 -4.19 12.93
CA ASN A 56 7.89 -5.12 13.26
C ASN A 56 8.49 -5.87 12.05
N LYS A 57 8.09 -5.51 10.82
CA LYS A 57 8.46 -6.19 9.58
C LYS A 57 8.67 -5.17 8.45
N PRO A 58 9.26 -5.56 7.32
CA PRO A 58 9.24 -4.73 6.12
C PRO A 58 7.80 -4.49 5.68
N PHE A 59 7.45 -3.23 5.39
CA PHE A 59 6.16 -2.86 4.86
C PHE A 59 6.30 -1.67 3.91
N ILE A 60 5.32 -1.51 3.04
CA ILE A 60 5.18 -0.35 2.16
C ILE A 60 3.91 0.39 2.53
N HIS A 61 3.99 1.72 2.60
CA HIS A 61 2.85 2.57 2.85
C HIS A 61 2.48 3.29 1.55
N CYS A 62 1.30 2.99 1.01
CA CYS A 62 0.77 3.62 -0.20
C CYS A 62 -0.39 4.54 0.16
N ASN A 63 -0.33 5.76 -0.35
CA ASN A 63 -1.38 6.76 -0.21
C ASN A 63 -2.09 6.91 -1.54
N THR A 64 -3.41 7.08 -1.52
CA THR A 64 -4.19 7.44 -2.71
C THR A 64 -5.04 8.67 -2.46
N ASN A 65 -5.17 9.52 -3.47
CA ASN A 65 -6.08 10.66 -3.49
C ASN A 65 -7.48 10.29 -3.99
N GLY A 66 -7.74 9.03 -4.36
CA GLY A 66 -9.02 8.56 -4.90
C GLY A 66 -9.15 8.67 -6.41
N GLU A 67 -8.16 9.25 -7.10
CA GLU A 67 -8.16 9.47 -8.57
C GLU A 67 -7.08 8.65 -9.29
N ASP A 68 -6.91 7.37 -8.90
CA ASP A 68 -5.94 6.41 -9.48
C ASP A 68 -4.44 6.74 -9.26
N GLU A 69 -4.11 7.82 -8.55
CA GLU A 69 -2.74 8.12 -8.17
C GLU A 69 -2.38 7.43 -6.86
N TRP A 70 -1.30 6.65 -6.92
CA TRP A 70 -0.75 5.92 -5.79
C TRP A 70 0.67 6.42 -5.50
N GLU A 71 0.87 6.88 -4.27
CA GLU A 71 2.17 7.30 -3.77
C GLU A 71 2.64 6.34 -2.67
N CYS A 72 3.61 5.49 -3.02
CA CYS A 72 4.15 4.51 -2.08
C CYS A 72 5.49 4.95 -1.50
N SER A 73 5.71 4.63 -0.23
CA SER A 73 6.95 4.91 0.50
C SER A 73 7.34 3.72 1.36
N SER A 74 8.65 3.52 1.52
CA SER A 74 9.19 2.57 2.50
C SER A 74 9.12 3.13 3.92
N ARG A 75 9.35 2.26 4.91
CA ARG A 75 9.32 2.59 6.35
C ARG A 75 10.12 3.83 6.75
N ASP A 76 11.22 4.11 6.07
CA ASP A 76 12.12 5.26 6.31
C ASP A 76 11.63 6.55 5.65
N GLY A 77 10.47 6.53 4.99
CA GLY A 77 9.90 7.67 4.28
C GLY A 77 10.54 7.92 2.91
N THR A 78 11.35 6.99 2.41
CA THR A 78 11.88 7.06 1.05
C THR A 78 10.74 6.79 0.07
N TYR A 79 10.39 7.80 -0.72
CA TYR A 79 9.41 7.68 -1.80
C TYR A 79 9.91 6.71 -2.86
N LEU A 80 9.01 5.84 -3.29
CA LEU A 80 9.29 4.89 -4.36
C LEU A 80 8.85 5.49 -5.68
N GLU A 81 9.74 5.43 -6.67
CA GLU A 81 9.43 5.91 -8.01
C GLU A 81 8.24 5.13 -8.58
N TYR A 82 7.30 5.85 -9.19
CA TYR A 82 6.07 5.31 -9.78
C TYR A 82 6.34 4.15 -10.76
N ASP A 83 7.45 4.26 -11.51
CA ASP A 83 7.92 3.26 -12.48
C ASP A 83 8.33 1.92 -11.85
N LEU A 84 8.65 1.88 -10.56
CA LEU A 84 8.96 0.63 -9.85
C LEU A 84 7.70 -0.21 -9.58
N ILE A 85 6.53 0.44 -9.56
CA ILE A 85 5.26 -0.14 -9.13
C ILE A 85 4.32 -0.37 -10.32
N GLN A 86 4.42 0.44 -11.38
CA GLN A 86 3.69 0.21 -12.63
C GLN A 86 4.39 -0.80 -13.56
N GLU A 87 3.58 -1.46 -14.39
CA GLU A 87 4.10 -2.14 -15.58
C GLU A 87 4.35 -1.07 -16.64
N ASP A 88 5.60 -0.96 -17.12
CA ASP A 88 5.88 -0.40 -18.44
C ASP A 88 5.04 -1.24 -19.42
N VAL A 89 3.98 -0.65 -19.97
CA VAL A 89 3.16 -1.31 -20.99
C VAL A 89 4.03 -1.35 -22.26
N ILE A 90 4.75 -2.47 -22.45
CA ILE A 90 5.44 -2.80 -23.70
C ILE A 90 4.51 -3.62 -24.59
#